data_AF-A0A2S3R2H5-F1
#
_entry.id   AF-A0A2S3R2H5-F1
#
_cell.length_a   1.000
_cell.length_b   1.000
_cell.length_c   1.000
_cell.angle_alpha   90.00
_cell.angle_beta   90.00
_cell.angle_gamma   90.00
#
_symmetry.space_group_name_H-M   'P 1'
#
loop_
_entity.id
_entity.type
_entity.pdbx_description
1 polymer ?
#
loop_
_entity_poly.entity_id
_entity_poly.type
_entity_poly.pdbx_seq_one_letter_code
_entity_poly.pdbx_strand_id
1 'polypeptide(L)'
;MITKEQLAAKFDKCQESACNEGHHTEKLFSNSVTAKIDKVLSSLTVEERELALALLSESARWDYYHDSHNYDEAPFNEDGYCKHGLTSNTCPCGCGEY
;
A
#
# COMPACT_ATOMS: atom_id res chain seq x y z
N MET A 1 13.03 0.47 20.81
CA MET A 1 13.19 -0.41 19.64
C MET A 1 11.83 -0.93 19.27
N ILE A 2 11.32 -0.48 18.13
CA ILE A 2 10.10 -1.02 17.52
C ILE A 2 10.33 -2.45 17.02
N THR A 3 9.30 -3.27 17.08
CA THR A 3 9.30 -4.67 16.58
C THR A 3 8.74 -4.76 15.15
N LYS A 4 8.98 -5.89 14.47
CA LYS A 4 8.36 -6.17 13.16
C LYS A 4 6.82 -6.19 13.26
N GLU A 5 6.24 -6.71 14.34
CA GLU A 5 4.78 -6.71 14.52
C GLU A 5 4.22 -5.28 14.68
N GLN A 6 4.92 -4.42 15.42
CA GLN A 6 4.51 -3.02 15.59
C GLN A 6 4.64 -2.20 14.30
N LEU A 7 5.66 -2.47 13.48
CA LEU A 7 5.80 -1.88 12.14
C LEU A 7 4.70 -2.38 11.21
N ALA A 8 4.42 -3.68 11.22
CA ALA A 8 3.34 -4.27 10.44
C ALA A 8 1.99 -3.62 10.75
N ALA A 9 1.65 -3.48 12.03
CA ALA A 9 0.42 -2.84 12.46
C ALA A 9 0.32 -1.35 12.06
N LYS A 10 1.45 -0.66 11.90
CA LYS A 10 1.48 0.72 11.38
C LYS A 10 1.17 0.73 9.88
N PHE A 11 1.76 -0.18 9.11
CA PHE A 11 1.52 -0.29 7.67
C PHE A 11 0.11 -0.77 7.34
N ASP A 12 -0.44 -1.70 8.13
CA ASP A 12 -1.84 -2.13 8.00
C ASP A 12 -2.80 -0.92 8.14
N LYS A 13 -2.53 -0.02 9.09
CA LYS A 13 -3.29 1.23 9.26
C LYS A 13 -3.11 2.20 8.09
N CYS A 14 -1.93 2.26 7.47
CA CYS A 14 -1.70 3.07 6.29
C CYS A 14 -2.57 2.59 5.12
N GLN A 15 -2.61 1.28 4.90
CA GLN A 15 -3.43 0.65 3.86
C GLN A 15 -4.92 0.81 4.15
N GLU A 16 -5.39 0.51 5.37
CA GLU A 16 -6.78 0.71 5.77
C GLU A 16 -7.22 2.17 5.55
N SER A 17 -6.36 3.12 5.93
CA SER A 17 -6.62 4.54 5.68
C SER A 17 -6.74 4.85 4.18
N ALA A 18 -5.87 4.31 3.33
CA ALA A 18 -5.94 4.51 1.88
C ALA A 18 -7.17 3.83 1.25
N CYS A 19 -7.59 2.67 1.79
CA CYS A 19 -8.81 1.99 1.37
C CYS A 19 -10.06 2.84 1.59
N ASN A 20 -10.07 3.66 2.66
CA ASN A 20 -11.18 4.53 3.04
C ASN A 20 -11.21 5.87 2.29
N GLU A 21 -10.14 6.26 1.59
CA GLU A 21 -10.01 7.55 0.90
C GLU A 21 -10.66 7.59 -0.49
N GLY A 22 -11.16 6.46 -1.02
CA GLY A 22 -11.94 6.45 -2.25
C GLY A 22 -11.12 6.76 -3.52
N HIS A 23 -9.89 6.24 -3.61
CA HIS A 23 -9.09 6.30 -4.83
C HIS A 23 -9.81 5.56 -5.96
N HIS A 24 -9.84 6.14 -7.17
CA HIS A 24 -10.53 5.57 -8.33
C HIS A 24 -9.60 4.87 -9.35
N THR A 25 -8.29 4.86 -9.07
CA THR A 25 -7.29 4.19 -9.90
C THR A 25 -6.25 3.54 -9.00
N GLU A 26 -5.64 2.44 -9.49
CA GLU A 26 -4.54 1.74 -8.82
C GLU A 26 -3.42 2.72 -8.49
N LYS A 27 -3.02 3.53 -9.47
CA LYS A 27 -2.03 4.60 -9.30
C LYS A 27 -2.30 5.53 -8.11
N LEU A 28 -3.55 6.00 -7.97
CA LEU A 28 -3.90 6.89 -6.88
C LEU A 28 -3.91 6.16 -5.53
N PHE A 29 -4.36 4.91 -5.53
CA PHE A 29 -4.36 4.07 -4.34
C PHE A 29 -2.94 3.78 -3.84
N SER A 30 -2.09 3.21 -4.70
CA SER A 30 -0.71 2.86 -4.41
C SER A 30 0.14 4.08 -4.04
N ASN A 31 -0.08 5.23 -4.68
CA ASN A 31 0.56 6.49 -4.27
C ASN A 31 0.12 6.95 -2.88
N SER A 32 -1.16 6.78 -2.52
CA SER A 32 -1.63 7.13 -1.17
C SER A 32 -1.03 6.21 -0.11
N VAL A 33 -0.98 4.89 -0.37
CA VAL A 33 -0.36 3.94 0.55
C VAL A 33 1.13 4.25 0.71
N THR A 34 1.84 4.48 -0.39
CA THR A 34 3.27 4.83 -0.39
C THR A 34 3.53 6.10 0.41
N ALA A 35 2.79 7.18 0.15
CA ALA A 35 2.95 8.44 0.88
C ALA A 35 2.68 8.32 2.39
N LYS A 36 1.77 7.43 2.80
CA LYS A 36 1.49 7.17 4.21
C LYS A 36 2.60 6.36 4.87
N ILE A 37 3.14 5.36 4.18
CA ILE A 37 4.26 4.56 4.67
C ILE A 37 5.54 5.40 4.75
N ASP A 38 5.81 6.27 3.77
CA ASP A 38 6.97 7.17 3.81
C ASP A 38 6.92 8.12 5.02
N LYS A 39 5.72 8.59 5.39
CA LYS A 39 5.54 9.34 6.65
C LYS A 39 5.94 8.51 7.87
N VAL A 40 5.57 7.23 7.91
CA VAL A 40 6.02 6.33 8.99
C VAL A 40 7.55 6.22 8.96
N LEU A 41 8.16 5.92 7.82
CA LEU A 41 9.61 5.75 7.66
C LEU A 41 10.40 7.01 8.06
N SER A 42 9.86 8.20 7.77
CA SER A 42 10.50 9.47 8.14
C SER A 42 10.57 9.71 9.65
N SER A 43 9.69 9.06 10.42
CA SER A 43 9.61 9.19 11.89
C SER A 43 10.46 8.17 12.67
N LEU A 44 11.04 7.18 11.97
CA LEU A 44 11.84 6.10 12.56
C LEU A 44 13.32 6.47 12.68
N THR A 45 14.03 5.83 13.62
CA THR A 45 15.50 5.86 13.62
C THR A 45 16.06 5.10 12.40
N VAL A 46 17.38 5.19 12.19
CA VAL A 46 18.03 4.50 11.06
C VAL A 46 17.85 2.98 11.17
N GLU A 47 18.09 2.41 12.35
CA GLU A 47 17.98 0.96 12.60
C GLU A 47 16.53 0.47 12.45
N GLU A 48 15.57 1.27 12.91
CA GLU A 48 14.14 0.95 12.77
C GLU A 48 13.66 1.08 11.32
N ARG A 49 14.24 2.01 10.56
CA ARG A 49 13.97 2.17 9.13
C ARG A 49 14.52 1.00 8.31
N GLU A 50 15.70 0.49 8.63
CA GLU A 50 16.24 -0.71 7.99
C GLU A 50 15.33 -1.92 8.23
N LEU A 51 14.87 -2.11 9.46
CA LEU A 51 13.92 -3.16 9.80
C LEU A 51 12.58 -3.01 9.06
N ALA A 52 12.11 -1.77 8.94
CA ALA A 52 10.88 -1.42 8.23
C ALA A 52 10.98 -1.69 6.72
N LEU A 53 12.07 -1.29 6.08
CA LEU A 53 12.32 -1.55 4.66
C LEU A 53 12.49 -3.05 4.38
N ALA A 54 13.17 -3.78 5.25
CA ALA A 54 13.26 -5.24 5.16
C ALA A 54 11.87 -5.88 5.20
N LEU A 55 11.02 -5.47 6.15
CA LEU A 55 9.65 -5.97 6.28
C LEU A 55 8.78 -5.65 5.05
N LEU A 56 8.90 -4.44 4.49
CA LEU A 56 8.19 -4.05 3.27
C LEU A 56 8.67 -4.86 2.06
N SER A 57 9.98 -5.14 1.95
CA SER A 57 10.53 -5.96 0.87
C SER A 57 10.17 -7.46 0.99
N GLU A 58 10.00 -7.97 2.21
CA GLU A 58 9.59 -9.35 2.49
C GLU A 58 8.09 -9.58 2.19
N SER A 59 7.28 -8.53 2.06
CA SER A 59 5.82 -8.64 2.00
C SER A 59 5.19 -7.71 0.97
N ALA A 60 4.70 -8.29 -0.12
CA ALA A 60 3.91 -7.59 -1.13
C ALA A 60 2.51 -7.14 -0.65
N ARG A 61 2.19 -7.25 0.66
CA ARG A 61 0.83 -7.04 1.17
C ARG A 61 0.38 -5.58 1.20
N TRP A 62 1.33 -4.64 1.32
CA TRP A 62 1.03 -3.23 1.55
C TRP A 62 1.08 -2.34 0.33
N ASP A 63 1.20 -2.91 -0.88
CA ASP A 63 1.19 -2.12 -2.12
C ASP A 63 2.17 -0.92 -2.07
N TYR A 64 3.28 -1.11 -1.36
CA TYR A 64 4.30 -0.09 -1.10
C TYR A 64 5.36 -0.13 -2.19
N TYR A 65 5.54 0.98 -2.89
CA TYR A 65 6.50 1.09 -3.98
C TYR A 65 7.50 2.19 -3.72
N HIS A 66 8.74 1.80 -3.38
CA HIS A 66 9.85 2.74 -3.24
C HIS A 66 10.43 3.05 -4.62
N ASP A 67 10.04 4.18 -5.21
CA ASP A 67 10.53 4.79 -6.46
C ASP A 67 10.73 3.85 -7.67
N SER A 68 9.90 4.03 -8.71
CA SER A 68 10.15 3.72 -10.15
C SER A 68 9.23 2.75 -10.90
N HIS A 69 8.09 2.31 -10.35
CA HIS A 69 7.11 1.62 -11.19
C HIS A 69 6.22 2.64 -11.93
N ASN A 70 6.44 2.73 -13.24
CA ASN A 70 5.49 3.34 -14.16
C ASN A 70 4.16 2.60 -14.02
N TYR A 71 3.18 3.26 -13.42
CA TYR A 71 1.80 2.87 -13.62
C TYR A 71 1.53 3.06 -15.10
N ASP A 72 1.55 1.98 -15.87
CA ASP A 72 0.83 1.96 -17.13
C ASP A 72 -0.60 2.39 -16.76
N GLU A 73 -1.07 3.47 -17.38
CA GLU A 73 -2.41 3.98 -17.17
C GLU A 73 -3.37 2.87 -17.61
N ALA A 74 -3.77 2.01 -16.67
CA ALA A 74 -4.75 0.97 -16.94
C ALA A 74 -5.99 1.68 -17.49
N PRO A 75 -6.40 1.35 -18.72
CA PRO A 75 -7.50 2.05 -19.36
C PRO A 75 -8.74 1.83 -18.52
N PHE A 76 -9.42 2.93 -18.20
CA PHE A 76 -10.64 2.93 -17.41
C PHE A 76 -11.77 2.42 -18.30
N ASN A 77 -11.91 1.10 -18.42
CA ASN A 77 -13.03 0.47 -19.08
C ASN A 77 -13.17 -1.01 -18.73
N GLU A 78 -14.39 -1.34 -18.26
CA GLU A 78 -15.07 -2.64 -18.33
C GLU A 78 -14.65 -3.77 -17.37
N ASP A 79 -15.68 -4.30 -16.69
CA ASP A 79 -15.82 -5.58 -15.97
C ASP A 79 -14.63 -6.13 -15.14
N GLY A 80 -14.79 -6.12 -13.80
CA GLY A 80 -13.97 -6.92 -12.87
C GLY A 80 -12.99 -6.14 -11.98
N TYR A 81 -12.99 -4.81 -12.05
CA TYR A 81 -12.17 -3.93 -11.22
C TYR A 81 -12.97 -3.34 -10.04
N CYS A 82 -12.33 -3.19 -8.88
CA CYS A 82 -12.91 -2.56 -7.70
C CYS A 82 -12.86 -1.04 -7.78
N LYS A 83 -13.49 -0.36 -6.81
CA LYS A 83 -13.48 1.11 -6.74
C LYS A 83 -12.08 1.72 -6.68
N HIS A 84 -11.05 0.95 -6.30
CA HIS A 84 -9.65 1.35 -6.24
C HIS A 84 -8.85 1.08 -7.53
N GLY A 85 -9.51 0.66 -8.61
CA GLY A 85 -8.87 0.41 -9.90
C GLY A 85 -8.01 -0.87 -9.96
N LEU A 86 -8.07 -1.71 -8.92
CA LEU A 86 -7.45 -3.03 -8.87
C LEU A 86 -8.48 -4.11 -9.21
N THR A 87 -8.07 -5.27 -9.72
CA THR A 87 -9.00 -6.40 -9.89
C THR A 87 -9.52 -6.86 -8.53
N SER A 88 -10.74 -7.40 -8.47
CA SER A 88 -11.33 -7.84 -7.20
C SER A 88 -10.43 -8.80 -6.40
N ASN A 89 -9.63 -9.63 -7.08
CA ASN A 89 -8.72 -10.59 -6.45
C ASN A 89 -7.33 -10.04 -6.09
N THR A 90 -7.00 -8.83 -6.56
CA THR A 90 -5.70 -8.19 -6.29
C THR A 90 -5.83 -6.96 -5.40
N CYS A 91 -7.06 -6.54 -5.07
CA CYS A 91 -7.27 -5.40 -4.21
C CYS A 91 -6.95 -5.76 -2.74
N PRO A 92 -5.94 -5.12 -2.12
CA PRO A 92 -5.55 -5.41 -0.74
C PRO A 92 -6.57 -4.83 0.28
N CYS A 93 -7.63 -4.16 -0.21
CA CYS A 93 -8.79 -3.75 0.58
C CYS A 93 -9.90 -4.81 0.64
N GLY A 94 -9.67 -6.03 0.14
CA GLY A 94 -10.63 -7.13 0.24
C GLY A 94 -11.86 -6.99 -0.68
N CYS A 95 -11.74 -6.25 -1.79
CA CYS A 95 -12.88 -5.97 -2.68
C CYS A 95 -13.40 -7.17 -3.48
N GLY A 96 -12.76 -8.35 -3.37
CA GLY A 96 -13.17 -9.60 -4.02
C GLY A 96 -13.63 -10.71 -3.08
N GLU A 97 -13.69 -10.47 -1.75
CA GLU A 97 -14.24 -11.43 -0.81
C GLU A 97 -15.76 -11.20 -0.68
N TYR A 98 -16.56 -11.86 -1.54
CA TYR A 98 -18.00 -12.02 -1.38
C TYR A 98 -18.37 -13.50 -1.26
#